data_AF-A0A7X4A4W1-F1
#
_entry.id   AF-A0A7X4A4W1-F1
#
_cell.length_a   1.000
_cell.length_b   1.000
_cell.length_c   1.000
_cell.angle_alpha   90.00
_cell.angle_beta   90.00
_cell.angle_gamma   90.00
#
_symmetry.space_group_name_H-M   'P 1'
#
loop_
_entity.id
_entity.type
_entity.pdbx_description
1 polymer ?
#
loop_
_entity_poly.entity_id
_entity_poly.type
_entity_poly.pdbx_seq_one_letter_code
_entity_poly.pdbx_strand_id
1 'polypeptide(L)' 'FRSWHRGTKELDLLFGPFADARLEDYDAAALAQYEDLLMAPDPDVYSWIVGLAPPDPAYDTPVLRDVIAFQRTRHA' A
#
# COMPACT_ATOMS: atom_id res chain seq x y z
N PHE A 1 1.88 -12.28 5.35
CA PHE A 1 3.22 -12.28 6.00
C PHE A 1 3.96 -10.95 5.76
N ARG A 2 4.26 -10.53 4.52
CA ARG A 2 4.98 -9.25 4.26
C ARG A 2 4.22 -7.97 4.65
N SER A 3 2.89 -7.93 4.43
CA SER A 3 2.05 -6.76 4.74
C SER A 3 1.92 -6.43 6.24
N TRP A 4 2.25 -7.39 7.11
CA TRP A 4 2.10 -7.33 8.57
C TRP A 4 3.46 -7.31 9.31
N HIS A 5 4.57 -7.22 8.56
CA HIS A 5 5.94 -7.20 9.10
C HIS A 5 6.78 -6.15 8.35
N ARG A 6 6.23 -4.94 8.21
CA ARG A 6 6.95 -3.74 7.75
C ARG A 6 7.83 -3.21 8.88
N GLY A 7 8.72 -2.26 8.58
CA GLY A 7 9.65 -1.70 9.55
C GLY A 7 8.99 -0.87 10.65
N THR A 8 7.71 -0.50 10.49
CA THR A 8 6.93 0.21 11.51
C THR A 8 5.54 -0.39 11.70
N LYS A 9 5.07 -0.39 12.95
CA LYS A 9 3.72 -0.83 13.32
C LYS A 9 2.62 -0.04 12.61
N GLU A 10 2.88 1.23 12.28
CA GLU A 10 1.90 2.07 11.58
C GLU A 10 1.67 1.57 10.16
N LEU A 11 2.73 1.21 9.44
CA LEU A 11 2.61 0.61 8.11
C LEU A 11 1.95 -0.76 8.15
N ASP A 12 2.20 -1.57 9.18
CA ASP A 12 1.49 -2.85 9.35
C ASP A 12 -0.03 -2.66 9.45
N LEU A 13 -0.48 -1.64 10.20
CA LEU A 13 -1.89 -1.34 10.38
C LEU A 13 -2.57 -0.73 9.14
N LEU A 14 -1.77 -0.14 8.25
CA LEU A 14 -2.22 0.33 6.94
C LEU A 14 -2.31 -0.84 5.96
N PHE A 15 -1.22 -1.59 5.77
CA PHE A 15 -1.13 -2.63 4.75
C PHE A 15 -1.83 -3.94 5.11
N GLY A 16 -1.84 -4.33 6.38
CA GLY A 16 -2.43 -5.58 6.84
C GLY A 16 -3.92 -5.70 6.49
N PRO A 17 -4.78 -4.79 6.98
CA PRO A 17 -6.21 -4.82 6.69
C PRO A 17 -6.54 -4.61 5.20
N PHE A 18 -5.71 -3.84 4.48
CA PHE A 18 -5.84 -3.71 3.02
C PHE A 18 -5.59 -5.05 2.34
N ALA A 19 -4.50 -5.73 2.72
CA ALA A 19 -4.09 -6.98 2.14
C ALA A 19 -5.18 -8.05 2.31
N ASP A 20 -5.73 -8.14 3.52
CA ASP A 20 -6.79 -9.08 3.85
C ASP A 20 -8.10 -8.80 3.10
N ALA A 21 -8.36 -7.53 2.75
CA ALA A 21 -9.61 -7.12 2.10
C ALA A 21 -9.57 -7.08 0.56
N ARG A 22 -8.38 -7.04 -0.06
CA ARG A 22 -8.24 -6.75 -1.50
C ARG A 22 -7.44 -7.77 -2.28
N LEU A 23 -6.44 -8.43 -1.67
CA LEU A 23 -5.51 -9.26 -2.45
C LEU A 23 -6.14 -10.54 -3.02
N GLU A 24 -7.25 -11.02 -2.46
CA GLU A 24 -7.96 -12.17 -3.00
C GLU A 24 -8.55 -11.88 -4.40
N ASP A 25 -8.87 -10.62 -4.68
CA ASP A 25 -9.44 -10.17 -5.96
C ASP A 25 -8.38 -9.70 -6.97
N TYR A 26 -7.10 -9.70 -6.59
CA TYR A 26 -6.02 -9.19 -7.44
C TYR A 26 -5.60 -10.22 -8.48
N ASP A 27 -5.47 -9.76 -9.73
CA ASP A 27 -4.81 -10.54 -10.77
C ASP A 27 -3.27 -10.54 -10.60
N ALA A 28 -2.59 -11.32 -11.44
CA ALA A 28 -1.14 -11.44 -11.38
C ALA A 28 -0.40 -10.11 -11.59
N ALA A 29 -0.97 -9.18 -12.37
CA ALA A 29 -0.34 -7.88 -12.62
C ALA A 29 -0.47 -6.96 -11.41
N ALA A 30 -1.63 -6.95 -10.76
CA ALA A 30 -1.86 -6.22 -9.52
C ALA A 30 -1.03 -6.80 -8.37
N LEU A 31 -0.92 -8.13 -8.26
CA LEU A 31 -0.03 -8.76 -7.27
C LEU A 31 1.44 -8.36 -7.48
N ALA A 32 1.93 -8.31 -8.72
CA ALA A 32 3.30 -7.86 -8.99
C ALA A 32 3.53 -6.40 -8.57
N GLN A 33 2.59 -5.49 -8.90
CA GLN A 33 2.66 -4.10 -8.45
C GLN A 33 2.62 -3.98 -6.91
N TYR A 34 1.83 -4.83 -6.25
CA TYR A 34 1.78 -4.88 -4.80
C TYR A 34 3.10 -5.37 -4.20
N GLU A 35 3.72 -6.38 -4.78
CA GLU A 35 5.04 -6.86 -4.37
C GLU A 35 6.12 -5.79 -4.55
N ASP A 36 6.12 -5.08 -5.67
CA ASP A 36 7.04 -3.96 -5.91
C ASP A 36 6.83 -2.84 -4.88
N LEU A 37 5.58 -2.48 -4.59
CA LEU A 37 5.25 -1.50 -3.55
C LEU A 37 5.75 -1.95 -2.17
N LEU A 38 5.70 -3.26 -1.87
CA LEU A 38 6.25 -3.82 -0.63
C LEU A 38 7.78 -3.78 -0.57
N MET A 39 8.48 -3.51 -1.67
CA MET A 39 9.93 -3.30 -1.68
C MET A 39 10.32 -1.82 -1.55
N ALA A 40 9.37 -0.90 -1.69
CA ALA A 40 9.61 0.53 -1.53
C ALA A 40 9.95 0.92 -0.08
N PRO A 41 10.80 1.94 0.13
CA PRO A 41 11.16 2.41 1.46
C PRO A 41 9.95 2.84 2.29
N ASP A 42 9.91 2.42 3.54
CA ASP A 42 8.82 2.73 4.49
C ASP A 42 8.46 4.23 4.58
N PRO A 43 9.42 5.16 4.70
CA PRO A 43 9.10 6.59 4.80
C PRO A 43 8.39 7.12 3.55
N ASP A 44 8.82 6.66 2.37
CA ASP A 44 8.26 7.10 1.10
C ASP A 44 6.82 6.59 0.95
N VAL A 45 6.62 5.28 1.17
CA VAL A 45 5.30 4.65 1.13
C VAL A 45 4.33 5.32 2.09
N TYR A 46 4.78 5.58 3.32
CA TYR A 46 3.97 6.31 4.30
C TYR A 46 3.58 7.69 3.75
N SER A 47 4.56 8.47 3.28
CA SER A 47 4.34 9.82 2.77
C SER A 47 3.32 9.87 1.61
N TRP A 48 3.30 8.86 0.74
CA TRP A 48 2.35 8.75 -0.36
C TRP A 48 0.95 8.43 0.14
N ILE A 49 0.82 7.49 1.09
CA ILE A 49 -0.47 7.07 1.63
C ILE A 49 -1.17 8.22 2.35
N VAL A 50 -0.44 8.96 3.19
CA VAL A 50 -0.99 10.09 3.95
C VAL A 50 -1.03 11.41 3.17
N GLY A 51 -0.51 11.43 1.94
CA GLY A 51 -0.56 12.59 1.04
C GLY A 51 0.43 13.71 1.39
N LEU A 52 1.53 13.40 2.08
CA LEU A 52 2.61 14.34 2.37
C LEU A 52 3.50 14.61 1.16
N ALA A 53 3.60 13.65 0.24
CA ALA A 53 4.34 13.78 -1.01
C ALA A 53 3.62 13.02 -2.15
N PRO A 54 3.79 13.44 -3.42
CA PRO A 54 3.30 12.65 -4.55
C PRO A 54 4.09 11.33 -4.68
N PRO A 55 3.45 10.25 -5.15
CA PRO A 55 4.16 9.02 -5.50
C PRO A 55 5.24 9.26 -6.56
N ASP A 56 6.35 8.54 -6.44
CA ASP A 56 7.31 8.43 -7.54
C ASP A 56 6.61 7.77 -8.75
N PRO A 57 6.87 8.22 -10.00
CA PRO A 57 6.30 7.62 -11.20
C PRO A 57 6.41 6.09 -11.29
N ALA A 58 7.44 5.47 -10.70
CA ALA A 58 7.59 4.02 -10.66
C ALA A 58 6.54 3.32 -9.78
N TYR A 59 5.98 4.02 -8.79
CA TYR A 59 5.01 3.51 -7.82
C TYR A 59 3.60 4.09 -7.99
N ASP A 60 3.40 5.09 -8.86
CA ASP A 60 2.08 5.61 -9.24
C ASP A 60 1.27 4.59 -10.07
N THR A 61 0.88 3.52 -9.39
CA THR A 61 0.21 2.35 -9.93
C THR A 61 -1.25 2.31 -9.48
N PRO A 62 -2.12 1.58 -10.19
CA PRO A 62 -3.48 1.31 -9.73
C PRO A 62 -3.53 0.76 -8.29
N VAL A 63 -2.57 -0.10 -7.91
CA VAL A 63 -2.49 -0.68 -6.56
C VAL A 63 -2.23 0.38 -5.50
N LEU A 64 -1.24 1.28 -5.69
CA LEU A 64 -0.99 2.34 -4.71
C LEU A 64 -2.21 3.26 -4.55
N ARG A 65 -2.87 3.59 -5.66
CA ARG A 65 -4.10 4.41 -5.64
C ARG A 65 -5.22 3.70 -4.87
N ASP A 66 -5.33 2.38 -5.02
CA ASP A 66 -6.30 1.58 -4.30
C ASP A 66 -6.02 1.51 -2.79
N VAL A 67 -4.75 1.37 -2.40
CA VAL A 67 -4.32 1.48 -0.99
C VAL A 67 -4.75 2.84 -0.41
N ILE A 68 -4.45 3.94 -1.09
CA ILE A 68 -4.82 5.30 -0.66
C ILE A 68 -6.36 5.43 -0.50
N ALA A 69 -7.12 4.94 -1.49
CA ALA A 69 -8.58 4.99 -1.45
C ALA A 69 -9.17 4.16 -0.30
N PHE A 70 -8.60 2.97 -0.04
CA PHE A 70 -9.00 2.12 1.06
C PHE A 70 -8.80 2.80 2.42
N GLN A 71 -7.66 3.45 2.66
CA GLN A 71 -7.43 4.14 3.93
C GLN A 71 -8.36 5.33 4.13
N ARG A 72 -8.63 6.11 3.08
CA ARG A 72 -9.60 7.22 3.15
C ARG A 72 -11.00 6.75 3.56
N THR A 73 -11.41 5.57 3.12
CA THR A 73 -12.72 4.99 3.48
C THR A 73 -12.77 4.54 4.94
N ARG A 74 -11.63 4.13 5.53
CA ARG A 74 -11.55 3.70 6.94
C ARG A 74 -11.53 4.85 7.94
N HIS A 75 -11.17 6.05 7.50
CA HIS A 75 -11.09 7.25 8.32
C HIS A 75 -12.30 8.20 8.15
N ALA A 76 -13.28 7.83 7.32
CA ALA A 76 -14.55 8.53 7.15
C ALA A 76 -15.60 7.98 8.11
#